data_AF-A0A2E1PCG2-F1
#
_entry.id   AF-A0A2E1PCG2-F1
#
_cell.length_a   1.000
_cell.length_b   1.000
_cell.length_c   1.000
_cell.angle_alpha   90.00
_cell.angle_beta   90.00
_cell.angle_gamma   90.00
#
_symmetry.space_group_name_H-M   'P 1'
#
loop_
_entity.id
_entity.type
_entity.pdbx_description
1 polymer ?
#
loop_
_entity_poly.entity_id
_entity_poly.type
_entity_poly.pdbx_seq_one_letter_code
_entity_poly.pdbx_strand_id
1 'polypeptide(L)'
;MFKKDLYTNCEIITDKDPTILQNLLFVEEKLIKFWDRRKAHMSGGWQMTNFKAFIFTAVMKEGEDIIVRVNAEFKNRDDARVQALKYSTMVGQLPNFLRSNLKTITIHKGNKAWGGGNNDILIHTGFKYARDNCNEELMLHESGHTSLDEDWGGLVDSKLWKKAAVADGMYISKYAKRFSNREDVAETINWWIGVRCFPKRISPLNYEKILEAIPNRLEYLDKQNFDTYPLTCQTIK
;
A
#
# COMPACT_ATOMS: atom_id res chain seq x y z
N MET A 1 -16.53 -10.76 3.90
CA MET A 1 -17.75 -9.99 4.25
C MET A 1 -18.21 -9.13 3.08
N PHE A 2 -17.27 -8.57 2.31
CA PHE A 2 -17.53 -7.94 1.02
C PHE A 2 -17.34 -8.95 -0.13
N LYS A 3 -18.06 -8.77 -1.24
CA LYS A 3 -17.97 -9.69 -2.39
C LYS A 3 -16.67 -9.51 -3.18
N LYS A 4 -16.12 -8.29 -3.20
CA LYS A 4 -14.88 -7.94 -3.92
C LYS A 4 -13.97 -6.94 -3.20
N ASP A 5 -14.41 -6.35 -2.09
CA ASP A 5 -14.02 -4.97 -1.80
C ASP A 5 -12.81 -4.86 -0.87
N LEU A 6 -11.62 -4.88 -1.49
CA LEU A 6 -10.41 -4.24 -0.98
C LEU A 6 -10.65 -2.74 -0.68
N TYR A 7 -11.54 -2.12 -1.46
CA TYR A 7 -11.77 -0.69 -1.49
C TYR A 7 -13.00 -0.28 -0.68
N THR A 8 -12.92 0.84 0.04
CA THR A 8 -14.03 1.34 0.87
C THR A 8 -14.89 2.39 0.17
N ASN A 9 -14.75 2.48 -1.16
CA ASN A 9 -15.27 3.45 -2.13
C ASN A 9 -14.20 4.37 -2.75
N CYS A 10 -12.92 4.18 -2.41
CA CYS A 10 -11.81 4.93 -3.02
C CYS A 10 -11.74 6.38 -2.56
N GLU A 11 -12.09 6.59 -1.30
CA GLU A 11 -12.20 7.91 -0.67
C GLU A 11 -11.49 7.97 0.69
N ILE A 12 -10.87 6.88 1.19
CA ILE A 12 -10.11 6.95 2.46
C ILE A 12 -8.99 7.97 2.34
N ILE A 13 -8.15 7.81 1.32
CA ILE A 13 -7.11 8.76 0.94
C ILE A 13 -7.35 9.11 -0.52
N THR A 14 -7.22 10.40 -0.84
CA THR A 14 -7.42 10.97 -2.17
C THR A 14 -6.24 11.86 -2.53
N ASP A 15 -6.16 12.28 -3.78
CA ASP A 15 -5.16 13.26 -4.26
C ASP A 15 -5.22 14.63 -3.56
N LYS A 16 -6.29 14.92 -2.81
CA LYS A 16 -6.46 16.15 -2.02
C LYS A 16 -5.91 16.05 -0.61
N ASP A 17 -5.60 14.85 -0.12
CA ASP A 17 -5.09 14.68 1.22
C ASP A 17 -3.62 15.13 1.33
N PRO A 18 -3.20 15.66 2.50
CA PRO A 18 -1.84 16.14 2.68
C PRO A 18 -0.81 15.05 2.42
N THR A 19 0.26 15.42 1.71
CA THR A 19 1.44 14.59 1.53
C THR A 19 2.62 15.20 2.28
N ILE A 20 3.47 14.35 2.84
CA ILE A 20 4.73 14.77 3.47
C ILE A 20 5.89 14.84 2.47
N LEU A 21 5.63 14.51 1.20
CA LEU A 21 6.61 14.66 0.13
C LEU A 21 7.02 16.13 0.02
N GLN A 22 8.30 16.42 0.25
CA GLN A 22 8.85 17.77 0.14
C GLN A 22 9.42 18.03 -1.24
N ASN A 23 10.14 17.06 -1.80
CA ASN A 23 10.81 17.23 -3.07
C ASN A 23 11.01 15.89 -3.79
N LEU A 24 11.26 15.97 -5.10
CA LEU A 24 11.65 14.84 -5.92
C LEU A 24 12.93 15.19 -6.69
N LEU A 25 14.03 14.54 -6.32
CA LEU A 25 15.35 14.78 -6.88
C LEU A 25 15.69 13.69 -7.90
N PHE A 26 16.06 14.08 -9.13
CA PHE A 26 16.61 13.12 -10.09
C PHE A 26 18.06 12.80 -9.69
N VAL A 27 18.40 11.52 -9.68
CA VAL A 27 19.74 11.03 -9.31
C VAL A 27 20.53 10.66 -10.57
N GLU A 28 20.05 9.66 -11.30
CA GLU A 28 20.74 9.11 -12.47
C GLU A 28 19.80 8.28 -13.34
N GLU A 29 20.23 7.98 -14.57
CA GLU A 29 19.69 6.88 -15.35
C GLU A 29 20.70 5.72 -15.30
N LYS A 30 20.26 4.52 -14.92
CA LYS A 30 21.13 3.35 -14.91
C LYS A 30 20.42 2.05 -15.26
N LEU A 31 21.19 1.06 -15.71
CA LEU A 31 20.72 -0.32 -15.83
C LEU A 31 20.62 -0.94 -14.43
N ILE A 32 19.44 -1.45 -14.07
CA ILE A 32 19.20 -2.15 -12.80
C ILE A 32 18.67 -3.55 -13.06
N LYS A 33 18.84 -4.44 -12.07
CA LYS A 33 18.18 -5.75 -12.02
C LYS A 33 17.13 -5.72 -10.92
N PHE A 34 15.85 -5.73 -11.30
CA PHE A 34 14.76 -5.69 -10.32
C PHE A 34 13.49 -6.39 -10.83
N TRP A 35 12.48 -6.52 -9.97
CA TRP A 35 11.23 -7.22 -10.25
C TRP A 35 10.44 -6.60 -11.41
N ASP A 36 10.00 -7.44 -12.35
CA ASP A 36 9.08 -7.08 -13.44
C ASP A 36 8.04 -8.20 -13.61
N ARG A 37 6.82 -7.97 -13.10
CA ARG A 37 5.72 -8.94 -13.14
C ARG A 37 5.21 -9.24 -14.54
N ARG A 38 5.54 -8.41 -15.53
CA ARG A 38 5.14 -8.59 -16.93
C ARG A 38 5.97 -9.65 -17.61
N LYS A 39 7.16 -9.94 -17.07
CA LYS A 39 8.11 -10.92 -17.61
C LYS A 39 7.93 -12.31 -17.00
N ALA A 40 7.23 -12.41 -15.88
CA ALA A 40 6.97 -13.68 -15.21
C ALA A 40 6.31 -14.71 -16.14
N HIS A 41 6.95 -15.87 -16.26
CA HIS A 41 6.51 -16.98 -17.12
C HIS A 41 5.29 -17.75 -16.57
N MET A 42 4.91 -17.52 -15.31
CA MET A 42 3.72 -18.10 -14.68
C MET A 42 2.73 -17.02 -14.26
N SER A 43 1.44 -17.31 -14.38
CA SER A 43 0.38 -16.40 -13.92
C SER A 43 0.55 -16.12 -12.42
N GLY A 44 0.79 -14.85 -12.08
CA GLY A 44 1.03 -14.41 -10.70
C GLY A 44 2.47 -14.49 -10.20
N GLY A 45 3.43 -14.96 -11.02
CA GLY A 45 4.84 -15.08 -10.65
C GLY A 45 5.59 -13.75 -10.58
N TRP A 46 6.77 -13.80 -9.96
CA TRP A 46 7.72 -12.69 -9.81
C TRP A 46 9.02 -13.05 -10.53
N GLN A 47 9.53 -12.15 -11.38
CA GLN A 47 10.81 -12.36 -12.06
C GLN A 47 11.62 -11.08 -12.08
N MET A 48 12.88 -11.15 -11.64
CA MET A 48 13.81 -10.04 -11.81
C MET A 48 14.33 -9.99 -13.23
N THR A 49 14.37 -8.81 -13.82
CA THR A 49 14.92 -8.57 -15.16
C THR A 49 15.84 -7.35 -15.16
N ASN A 50 16.74 -7.31 -16.15
CA ASN A 50 17.58 -6.14 -16.37
C ASN A 50 16.81 -5.10 -17.19
N PHE A 51 16.69 -3.88 -16.70
CA PHE A 51 16.09 -2.76 -17.44
C PHE A 51 16.75 -1.43 -17.05
N LYS A 52 16.79 -0.50 -18.01
CA LYS A 52 17.20 0.88 -17.72
C LYS A 52 16.11 1.58 -16.91
N ALA A 53 16.49 2.35 -15.91
CA ALA A 53 15.57 3.09 -15.06
C ALA A 53 16.09 4.50 -14.79
N PHE A 54 15.17 5.46 -14.77
CA PHE A 54 15.36 6.78 -14.18
C PHE A 54 15.18 6.66 -12.67
N ILE A 55 16.24 7.00 -11.92
CA ILE A 55 16.26 6.94 -10.46
C ILE A 55 16.00 8.32 -9.90
N PHE A 56 15.03 8.41 -8.99
CA PHE A 56 14.74 9.60 -8.21
C PHE A 56 14.82 9.29 -6.71
N THR A 57 15.05 10.33 -5.91
CA THR A 57 14.86 10.29 -4.46
C THR A 57 13.66 11.17 -4.13
N ALA A 58 12.63 10.56 -3.54
CA ALA A 58 11.50 11.26 -2.96
C ALA A 58 11.84 11.65 -1.52
N VAL A 59 12.06 12.95 -1.31
CA VAL A 59 12.47 13.51 -0.02
C VAL A 59 11.25 13.69 0.86
N MET A 60 11.24 13.02 2.02
CA MET A 60 10.13 13.04 2.96
C MET A 60 10.39 14.03 4.09
N LYS A 61 9.35 14.76 4.51
CA LYS A 61 9.47 15.68 5.67
C LYS A 61 9.91 14.96 6.95
N GLU A 62 9.53 13.70 7.09
CA GLU A 62 9.87 12.86 8.22
C GLU A 62 9.91 11.36 7.84
N GLY A 63 10.72 10.60 8.57
CA GLY A 63 11.07 9.23 8.22
C GLY A 63 12.15 9.15 7.14
N GLU A 64 12.32 7.96 6.55
CA GLU A 64 13.30 7.74 5.49
C GLU A 64 12.81 8.27 4.14
N ASP A 65 13.77 8.75 3.33
CA ASP A 65 13.55 9.07 1.92
C ASP A 65 13.32 7.79 1.11
N ILE A 66 12.53 7.89 0.04
CA ILE A 66 12.15 6.75 -0.80
C ILE A 66 12.88 6.80 -2.13
N ILE A 67 13.52 5.70 -2.51
CA ILE A 67 14.15 5.58 -3.84
C ILE A 67 13.08 5.16 -4.84
N VAL A 68 12.89 5.97 -5.87
CA VAL A 68 11.89 5.78 -6.90
C VAL A 68 12.57 5.35 -8.19
N ARG A 69 12.19 4.17 -8.70
CA ARG A 69 12.77 3.58 -9.92
C ARG A 69 11.72 3.58 -11.01
N VAL A 70 11.86 4.44 -12.00
CA VAL A 70 10.93 4.51 -13.14
C VAL A 70 11.58 3.87 -14.36
N ASN A 71 10.96 2.83 -14.91
CA ASN A 71 11.50 2.14 -16.07
C ASN A 71 11.66 3.09 -17.28
N ALA A 72 12.75 2.96 -18.05
CA ALA A 72 13.05 3.84 -19.18
C ALA A 72 12.01 3.77 -20.33
N GLU A 73 11.08 2.81 -20.30
CA GLU A 73 9.93 2.76 -21.20
C GLU A 73 9.01 4.00 -21.13
N PHE A 74 9.16 4.84 -20.10
CA PHE A 74 8.56 6.18 -20.04
C PHE A 74 9.26 7.21 -20.94
N LYS A 75 10.07 6.76 -21.92
CA LYS A 75 10.71 7.56 -23.00
C LYS A 75 11.82 8.48 -22.53
N ASN A 76 11.55 9.43 -21.63
CA ASN A 76 12.51 10.44 -21.19
C ASN A 76 12.33 10.77 -19.69
N ARG A 77 13.27 11.57 -19.16
CA ARG A 77 13.31 11.96 -17.75
C ARG A 77 12.06 12.72 -17.31
N ASP A 78 11.49 13.58 -18.14
CA ASP A 78 10.36 14.44 -17.77
C ASP A 78 9.07 13.61 -17.65
N ASP A 79 8.83 12.72 -18.62
CA ASP A 79 7.75 11.73 -18.58
C ASP A 79 7.90 10.76 -17.37
N ALA A 80 9.14 10.36 -17.06
CA ALA A 80 9.43 9.54 -15.89
C ALA A 80 9.19 10.32 -14.58
N ARG A 81 9.55 11.61 -14.53
CA ARG A 81 9.33 12.49 -13.38
C ARG A 81 7.84 12.64 -13.08
N VAL A 82 6.97 12.71 -14.09
CA VAL A 82 5.51 12.75 -13.89
C VAL A 82 5.02 11.51 -13.12
N GLN A 83 5.50 10.31 -13.49
CA GLN A 83 5.14 9.09 -12.77
C GLN A 83 5.74 9.04 -11.38
N ALA A 84 7.03 9.36 -11.26
CA ALA A 84 7.73 9.39 -9.98
C ALA A 84 7.02 10.33 -9.00
N LEU A 85 6.64 11.53 -9.44
CA LEU A 85 5.95 12.52 -8.61
C LEU A 85 4.59 11.99 -8.16
N LYS A 86 3.76 11.49 -9.09
CA LYS A 86 2.44 10.93 -8.78
C LYS A 86 2.50 9.89 -7.66
N TYR A 87 3.34 8.86 -7.81
CA TYR A 87 3.38 7.77 -6.85
C TYR A 87 4.15 8.11 -5.57
N SER A 88 5.12 9.03 -5.63
CA SER A 88 5.77 9.55 -4.43
C SER A 88 4.83 10.38 -3.57
N THR A 89 3.91 11.14 -4.20
CA THR A 89 2.87 11.87 -3.49
C THR A 89 1.99 10.91 -2.70
N MET A 90 1.54 9.81 -3.32
CA MET A 90 0.75 8.76 -2.66
C MET A 90 1.51 8.12 -1.50
N VAL A 91 2.81 7.83 -1.68
CA VAL A 91 3.65 7.32 -0.58
C VAL A 91 3.73 8.33 0.57
N GLY A 92 3.88 9.62 0.28
CA GLY A 92 3.90 10.66 1.32
C GLY A 92 2.54 10.92 1.98
N GLN A 93 1.44 10.36 1.48
CA GLN A 93 0.13 10.38 2.15
C GLN A 93 -0.05 9.20 3.11
N LEU A 94 0.80 8.16 3.01
CA LEU A 94 0.75 7.01 3.91
C LEU A 94 1.12 7.43 5.33
N PRO A 95 0.45 6.88 6.36
CA PRO A 95 0.85 7.07 7.74
C PRO A 95 2.25 6.47 7.98
N ASN A 96 3.02 7.06 8.90
CA ASN A 96 4.42 6.70 9.16
C ASN A 96 4.64 5.20 9.38
N PHE A 97 3.77 4.54 10.15
CA PHE A 97 3.90 3.10 10.40
C PHE A 97 3.81 2.26 9.12
N LEU A 98 3.08 2.70 8.10
CA LEU A 98 2.99 2.02 6.79
C LEU A 98 4.18 2.31 5.87
N ARG A 99 5.03 3.28 6.23
CA ARG A 99 6.30 3.56 5.53
C ARG A 99 7.51 2.95 6.24
N SER A 100 7.34 2.40 7.44
CA SER A 100 8.44 1.96 8.32
C SER A 100 9.42 0.98 7.66
N ASN A 101 8.95 0.10 6.77
CA ASN A 101 9.79 -0.81 6.01
C ASN A 101 9.81 -0.51 4.50
N LEU A 102 9.16 0.56 4.05
CA LEU A 102 9.16 0.91 2.63
C LEU A 102 10.45 1.66 2.29
N LYS A 103 11.27 1.12 1.40
CA LYS A 103 12.52 1.75 0.96
C LYS A 103 12.45 2.24 -0.47
N THR A 104 11.79 1.46 -1.33
CA THR A 104 11.75 1.76 -2.76
C THR A 104 10.34 1.63 -3.34
N ILE A 105 10.09 2.31 -4.45
CA ILE A 105 8.97 2.00 -5.34
C ILE A 105 9.51 1.79 -6.75
N THR A 106 8.97 0.81 -7.46
CA THR A 106 9.38 0.46 -8.82
C THR A 106 8.20 0.60 -9.78
N ILE A 107 8.33 1.45 -10.80
CA ILE A 107 7.23 1.86 -11.67
C ILE A 107 7.45 1.39 -13.09
N HIS A 108 6.48 0.63 -13.59
CA HIS A 108 6.41 0.10 -14.95
C HIS A 108 5.14 0.55 -15.67
N LYS A 109 5.19 0.63 -17.00
CA LYS A 109 3.98 0.57 -17.82
C LYS A 109 3.40 -0.84 -17.78
N GLY A 110 2.14 -0.98 -18.16
CA GLY A 110 1.52 -2.29 -18.39
C GLY A 110 0.34 -2.56 -17.45
N ASN A 111 -0.34 -3.68 -17.68
CA ASN A 111 -1.59 -4.04 -17.02
C ASN A 111 -1.40 -5.32 -16.19
N LYS A 112 -0.57 -5.24 -15.14
CA LYS A 112 -0.42 -6.29 -14.13
C LYS A 112 -0.78 -5.70 -12.77
N ALA A 113 -1.23 -6.53 -11.84
CA ALA A 113 -1.50 -6.07 -10.49
C ALA A 113 -0.23 -5.52 -9.83
N TRP A 114 -0.43 -4.54 -8.95
CA TRP A 114 0.63 -4.05 -8.08
C TRP A 114 1.05 -5.16 -7.11
N GLY A 115 2.12 -4.91 -6.37
CA GLY A 115 2.44 -5.75 -5.22
C GLY A 115 3.45 -5.10 -4.30
N GLY A 116 3.21 -5.27 -3.00
CA GLY A 116 4.12 -4.91 -1.93
C GLY A 116 4.88 -6.11 -1.38
N GLY A 117 6.05 -5.82 -0.81
CA GLY A 117 6.91 -6.77 -0.12
C GLY A 117 8.38 -6.48 -0.40
N ASN A 118 9.29 -7.10 0.36
CA ASN A 118 10.74 -6.92 0.16
C ASN A 118 11.17 -5.43 0.12
N ASN A 119 10.58 -4.62 1.01
CA ASN A 119 10.79 -3.18 1.11
C ASN A 119 10.47 -2.37 -0.18
N ASP A 120 9.73 -2.94 -1.13
CA ASP A 120 9.35 -2.30 -2.39
C ASP A 120 7.84 -2.36 -2.65
N ILE A 121 7.32 -1.36 -3.36
CA ILE A 121 6.00 -1.43 -4.01
C ILE A 121 6.21 -1.41 -5.52
N LEU A 122 5.81 -2.50 -6.18
CA LEU A 122 5.83 -2.63 -7.63
C LEU A 122 4.54 -2.09 -8.24
N ILE A 123 4.65 -1.08 -9.08
CA ILE A 123 3.55 -0.30 -9.63
C ILE A 123 3.48 -0.52 -11.14
N HIS A 124 2.27 -0.81 -11.61
CA HIS A 124 1.96 -0.88 -13.04
C HIS A 124 0.94 0.20 -13.41
N THR A 125 1.33 1.16 -14.24
CA THR A 125 0.53 2.37 -14.52
C THR A 125 -0.71 2.12 -15.38
N GLY A 126 -0.80 0.96 -16.03
CA GLY A 126 -1.94 0.55 -16.85
C GLY A 126 -2.82 -0.51 -16.19
N PHE A 127 -2.71 -0.71 -14.88
CA PHE A 127 -3.49 -1.72 -14.15
C PHE A 127 -4.97 -1.32 -14.07
N LYS A 128 -5.82 -1.94 -14.89
CA LYS A 128 -7.24 -1.58 -15.05
C LYS A 128 -8.19 -2.10 -13.96
N TYR A 129 -7.70 -2.98 -13.08
CA TYR A 129 -8.53 -3.56 -12.01
C TYR A 129 -8.44 -2.77 -10.71
N ALA A 130 -7.43 -1.90 -10.56
CA ALA A 130 -7.62 -0.72 -9.74
C ALA A 130 -8.71 0.10 -10.43
N ARG A 131 -9.86 0.28 -9.77
CA ARG A 131 -10.83 1.30 -10.19
C ARG A 131 -10.03 2.62 -10.24
N ASP A 132 -10.16 3.40 -11.32
CA ASP A 132 -9.19 4.46 -11.67
C ASP A 132 -8.88 5.46 -10.53
N ASN A 133 -9.81 5.65 -9.60
CA ASN A 133 -9.72 6.59 -8.47
C ASN A 133 -9.25 5.95 -7.15
N CYS A 134 -8.72 4.72 -7.16
CA CYS A 134 -8.43 3.97 -5.93
C CYS A 134 -6.93 3.64 -5.77
N ASN A 135 -6.07 4.36 -6.48
CA ASN A 135 -4.63 4.10 -6.45
C ASN A 135 -4.05 4.36 -5.05
N GLU A 136 -4.61 5.30 -4.32
CA GLU A 136 -4.25 5.65 -2.94
C GLU A 136 -4.64 4.53 -1.96
N GLU A 137 -5.83 3.95 -2.10
CA GLU A 137 -6.23 2.77 -1.31
C GLU A 137 -5.47 1.50 -1.72
N LEU A 138 -5.07 1.40 -2.99
CA LEU A 138 -4.16 0.34 -3.42
C LEU A 138 -2.76 0.56 -2.85
N MET A 139 -2.26 1.80 -2.80
CA MET A 139 -0.99 2.14 -2.16
C MET A 139 -1.01 1.78 -0.66
N LEU A 140 -2.11 2.09 0.05
CA LEU A 140 -2.31 1.67 1.44
C LEU A 140 -2.22 0.14 1.58
N HIS A 141 -2.92 -0.60 0.73
CA HIS A 141 -2.89 -2.06 0.72
C HIS A 141 -1.47 -2.61 0.50
N GLU A 142 -0.78 -2.15 -0.55
CA GLU A 142 0.58 -2.63 -0.84
C GLU A 142 1.59 -2.21 0.25
N SER A 143 1.36 -1.07 0.91
CA SER A 143 2.18 -0.65 2.05
C SER A 143 1.93 -1.52 3.30
N GLY A 144 0.74 -2.09 3.43
CA GLY A 144 0.43 -3.12 4.42
C GLY A 144 1.33 -4.34 4.24
N HIS A 145 1.49 -4.81 3.00
CA HIS A 145 2.41 -5.91 2.72
C HIS A 145 3.87 -5.58 3.02
N THR A 146 4.31 -4.34 2.80
CA THR A 146 5.71 -3.99 3.09
C THR A 146 6.00 -3.82 4.57
N SER A 147 5.07 -3.23 5.31
CA SER A 147 5.33 -2.68 6.65
C SER A 147 4.61 -3.40 7.78
N LEU A 148 3.61 -4.22 7.48
CA LEU A 148 2.87 -4.98 8.50
C LEU A 148 3.16 -6.48 8.45
N ASP A 149 3.36 -7.06 7.27
CA ASP A 149 3.60 -8.50 7.14
C ASP A 149 4.92 -8.92 7.84
N GLU A 150 4.80 -9.80 8.84
CA GLU A 150 5.95 -10.30 9.63
C GLU A 150 7.02 -10.98 8.76
N ASP A 151 6.61 -11.66 7.68
CA ASP A 151 7.51 -12.31 6.72
C ASP A 151 8.49 -11.32 6.07
N TRP A 152 8.16 -10.02 6.07
CA TRP A 152 9.01 -8.93 5.58
C TRP A 152 9.59 -8.07 6.70
N GLY A 153 9.58 -8.55 7.94
CA GLY A 153 10.00 -7.80 9.13
C GLY A 153 9.01 -6.73 9.55
N GLY A 154 7.73 -6.87 9.17
CA GLY A 154 6.66 -5.93 9.47
C GLY A 154 6.23 -5.91 10.94
N LEU A 155 5.41 -4.92 11.28
CA LEU A 155 5.04 -4.58 12.65
C LEU A 155 4.00 -5.52 13.29
N VAL A 156 3.34 -6.39 12.51
CA VAL A 156 2.27 -7.27 13.03
C VAL A 156 2.84 -8.62 13.44
N ASP A 157 2.63 -9.01 14.70
CA ASP A 157 2.91 -10.37 15.17
C ASP A 157 1.90 -11.34 14.55
N SER A 158 2.38 -12.30 13.75
CA SER A 158 1.49 -13.19 13.01
C SER A 158 0.68 -14.12 13.90
N LYS A 159 1.16 -14.46 15.11
CA LYS A 159 0.44 -15.33 16.05
C LYS A 159 -0.71 -14.57 16.69
N LEU A 160 -0.45 -13.35 17.15
CA LEU A 160 -1.48 -12.49 17.73
C LEU A 160 -2.53 -12.09 16.66
N TRP A 161 -2.08 -11.77 15.45
CA TRP A 161 -2.99 -11.51 14.33
C TRP A 161 -3.89 -12.70 14.01
N LYS A 162 -3.31 -13.90 13.87
CA LYS A 162 -4.09 -15.13 13.61
C LYS A 162 -5.09 -15.40 14.73
N LYS A 163 -4.73 -15.14 15.99
CA LYS A 163 -5.65 -15.26 17.12
C LYS A 163 -6.83 -14.29 16.99
N ALA A 164 -6.58 -13.03 16.65
CA ALA A 164 -7.63 -12.03 16.41
C ALA A 164 -8.53 -12.42 15.22
N ALA A 165 -7.94 -12.83 14.10
CA ALA A 165 -8.69 -13.26 12.91
C ALA A 165 -9.57 -14.50 13.17
N VAL A 166 -9.08 -15.46 13.97
CA VAL A 166 -9.88 -16.63 14.41
C VAL A 166 -11.05 -16.20 15.29
N ALA A 167 -10.84 -15.25 16.20
CA ALA A 167 -11.89 -14.73 17.07
C ALA A 167 -12.98 -13.96 16.29
N ASP A 168 -12.60 -13.25 15.23
CA ASP A 168 -13.55 -12.59 14.34
C ASP A 168 -14.36 -13.59 13.48
N GLY A 169 -13.74 -14.70 13.06
CA GLY A 169 -14.37 -15.72 12.21
C GLY A 169 -14.76 -15.25 10.80
N MET A 170 -14.44 -14.00 10.46
CA MET A 170 -14.81 -13.31 9.22
C MET A 170 -13.56 -12.76 8.53
N TYR A 171 -13.69 -12.36 7.27
CA TYR A 171 -12.60 -11.77 6.46
C TYR A 171 -13.17 -10.61 5.66
N ILE A 172 -12.35 -9.60 5.34
CA ILE A 172 -12.75 -8.46 4.52
C ILE A 172 -13.34 -8.93 3.18
N SER A 173 -12.56 -9.65 2.38
CA SER A 173 -13.03 -10.20 1.10
C SER A 173 -12.91 -11.73 1.02
N LYS A 174 -13.41 -12.30 -0.09
CA LYS A 174 -13.14 -13.70 -0.45
C LYS A 174 -11.66 -13.94 -0.75
N TYR A 175 -10.95 -12.92 -1.20
CA TYR A 175 -9.54 -12.97 -1.54
C TYR A 175 -8.69 -13.05 -0.26
N ALA A 176 -8.90 -12.14 0.71
CA ALA A 176 -8.35 -12.25 2.06
C ALA A 176 -8.64 -13.61 2.70
N LYS A 177 -9.87 -14.14 2.59
CA LYS A 177 -10.17 -15.49 3.12
C LYS A 177 -9.34 -16.59 2.44
N ARG A 178 -9.17 -16.52 1.12
CA ARG A 178 -8.45 -17.55 0.34
C ARG A 178 -6.94 -17.50 0.58
N PHE A 179 -6.40 -16.30 0.82
CA PHE A 179 -4.96 -16.04 0.95
C PHE A 179 -4.66 -15.37 2.30
N SER A 180 -5.26 -15.86 3.38
CA SER A 180 -5.28 -15.18 4.69
C SER A 180 -3.91 -14.93 5.29
N ASN A 181 -2.94 -15.80 5.03
CA ASN A 181 -1.56 -15.60 5.50
C ASN A 181 -0.84 -14.42 4.84
N ARG A 182 -1.40 -13.84 3.77
CA ARG A 182 -0.80 -12.71 3.05
C ARG A 182 -1.73 -11.51 2.99
N GLU A 183 -2.98 -11.72 2.60
CA GLU A 183 -3.89 -10.65 2.18
C GLU A 183 -4.76 -10.12 3.33
N ASP A 184 -4.85 -10.84 4.46
CA ASP A 184 -5.76 -10.48 5.54
C ASP A 184 -5.37 -9.18 6.23
N VAL A 185 -4.09 -9.03 6.61
CA VAL A 185 -3.55 -7.80 7.20
C VAL A 185 -3.68 -6.63 6.22
N ALA A 186 -3.21 -6.83 4.98
CA ALA A 186 -3.19 -5.80 3.94
C ALA A 186 -4.59 -5.35 3.50
N GLU A 187 -5.61 -6.20 3.49
CA GLU A 187 -6.99 -5.76 3.27
C GLU A 187 -7.58 -5.10 4.52
N THR A 188 -7.26 -5.60 5.72
CA THR A 188 -7.82 -5.06 6.97
C THR A 188 -7.33 -3.64 7.24
N ILE A 189 -6.08 -3.31 6.89
CA ILE A 189 -5.53 -1.99 7.21
C ILE A 189 -6.25 -0.84 6.51
N ASN A 190 -6.72 -1.04 5.27
CA ASN A 190 -7.55 -0.05 4.57
C ASN A 190 -8.79 0.29 5.41
N TRP A 191 -9.47 -0.73 5.91
CA TRP A 191 -10.67 -0.55 6.73
C TRP A 191 -10.37 0.03 8.11
N TRP A 192 -9.26 -0.35 8.75
CA TRP A 192 -8.85 0.26 10.01
C TRP A 192 -8.57 1.75 9.86
N ILE A 193 -7.82 2.17 8.83
CA ILE A 193 -7.58 3.58 8.54
C ILE A 193 -8.90 4.30 8.26
N GLY A 194 -9.77 3.71 7.45
CA GLY A 194 -11.04 4.34 7.14
C GLY A 194 -11.97 4.47 8.37
N VAL A 195 -12.00 3.50 9.26
CA VAL A 195 -12.83 3.55 10.49
C VAL A 195 -12.23 4.50 11.53
N ARG A 196 -10.90 4.52 11.71
CA ARG A 196 -10.24 5.31 12.77
C ARG A 196 -9.87 6.72 12.34
N CYS A 197 -9.44 6.92 11.10
CA CYS A 197 -8.95 8.20 10.60
C CYS A 197 -10.01 8.96 9.81
N PHE A 198 -10.88 8.25 9.10
CA PHE A 198 -11.84 8.85 8.19
C PHE A 198 -13.27 8.29 8.31
N PRO A 199 -13.85 8.17 9.52
CA PRO A 199 -15.16 7.53 9.69
C PRO A 199 -16.28 8.19 8.87
N LYS A 200 -16.15 9.49 8.56
CA LYS A 200 -17.10 10.24 7.73
C LYS A 200 -16.97 9.97 6.22
N ARG A 201 -15.87 9.35 5.76
CA ARG A 201 -15.63 8.99 4.36
C ARG A 201 -16.09 7.56 4.03
N ILE A 202 -16.47 6.78 5.05
CA ILE A 202 -17.10 5.47 4.87
C ILE A 202 -18.61 5.62 5.05
N SER A 203 -19.41 4.84 4.30
CA SER A 203 -20.86 4.80 4.54
C SER A 203 -21.16 4.27 5.95
N PRO A 204 -22.19 4.79 6.65
CA PRO A 204 -22.55 4.30 7.99
C PRO A 204 -22.75 2.79 8.04
N LEU A 205 -23.37 2.22 6.99
CA LEU A 205 -23.54 0.77 6.86
C LEU A 205 -22.20 0.02 6.81
N ASN A 206 -21.22 0.50 6.04
CA ASN A 206 -19.92 -0.16 5.97
C ASN A 206 -19.13 0.02 7.26
N TYR A 207 -19.24 1.17 7.91
CA TYR A 207 -18.62 1.45 9.21
C TYR A 207 -19.08 0.45 10.26
N GLU A 208 -20.41 0.34 10.48
CA GLU A 208 -20.98 -0.61 11.45
C GLU A 208 -20.63 -2.05 11.09
N LYS A 209 -20.73 -2.40 9.80
CA LYS A 209 -20.41 -3.74 9.32
C LYS A 209 -18.97 -4.14 9.63
N ILE A 210 -18.01 -3.22 9.52
CA ILE A 210 -16.61 -3.47 9.89
C ILE A 210 -16.45 -3.65 11.40
N LEU A 211 -17.05 -2.77 12.21
CA LEU A 211 -16.99 -2.86 13.66
C LEU A 211 -17.55 -4.20 14.18
N GLU A 212 -18.65 -4.66 13.60
CA GLU A 212 -19.29 -5.93 13.98
C GLU A 212 -18.51 -7.15 13.47
N ALA A 213 -17.94 -7.09 12.26
CA ALA A 213 -17.37 -8.27 11.63
C ALA A 213 -15.94 -8.57 12.07
N ILE A 214 -15.14 -7.54 12.41
CA ILE A 214 -13.72 -7.71 12.72
C ILE A 214 -13.23 -7.01 14.01
N PRO A 215 -14.01 -7.01 15.11
CA PRO A 215 -13.70 -6.22 16.29
C PRO A 215 -12.35 -6.56 16.91
N ASN A 216 -11.92 -7.83 16.91
CA ASN A 216 -10.69 -8.26 17.55
C ASN A 216 -9.45 -7.81 16.77
N ARG A 217 -9.51 -7.79 15.43
CA ARG A 217 -8.42 -7.24 14.61
C ARG A 217 -8.32 -5.73 14.73
N LEU A 218 -9.45 -5.03 14.81
CA LEU A 218 -9.44 -3.59 15.06
C LEU A 218 -8.81 -3.28 16.42
N GLU A 219 -9.22 -4.00 17.47
CA GLU A 219 -8.65 -3.86 18.80
C GLU A 219 -7.15 -4.18 18.82
N TYR A 220 -6.72 -5.23 18.10
CA TYR A 220 -5.31 -5.54 17.94
C TYR A 220 -4.54 -4.35 17.36
N LEU A 221 -5.02 -3.76 16.26
CA LEU A 221 -4.37 -2.61 15.60
C LEU A 221 -4.39 -1.36 16.48
N ASP A 222 -5.49 -1.10 17.19
CA ASP A 222 -5.61 0.02 18.13
C ASP A 222 -4.54 -0.03 19.23
N LYS A 223 -4.16 -1.23 19.68
CA LYS A 223 -3.15 -1.46 20.72
C LYS A 223 -1.70 -1.31 20.26
N GLN A 224 -1.44 -1.12 18.97
CA GLN A 224 -0.07 -1.04 18.45
C GLN A 224 0.58 0.34 18.65
N ASN A 225 -0.18 1.36 19.06
CA ASN A 225 0.31 2.74 19.20
C ASN A 225 1.04 3.23 17.93
N PHE A 226 0.48 2.92 16.76
CA PHE A 226 1.08 3.32 15.49
C PHE A 226 1.16 4.85 15.36
N ASP A 227 2.28 5.32 14.82
CA ASP A 227 2.41 6.70 14.37
C ASP A 227 1.64 6.88 13.06
N THR A 228 0.54 7.62 13.13
CA THR A 228 -0.42 7.77 12.04
C THR A 228 -0.22 9.04 11.22
N TYR A 229 0.73 9.92 11.57
CA TYR A 229 0.99 11.11 10.77
C TYR A 229 1.36 10.73 9.31
N PRO A 230 0.87 11.46 8.28
CA PRO A 230 0.15 12.74 8.33
C PRO A 230 -1.36 12.63 8.59
N LEU A 231 -1.88 11.42 8.74
CA LEU A 231 -3.29 11.21 9.04
C LEU A 231 -3.57 11.57 10.51
N THR A 232 -4.83 11.88 10.80
CA THR A 232 -5.29 12.08 12.18
C THR A 232 -6.31 11.01 12.50
N CYS A 233 -5.92 10.04 13.32
CA CYS A 233 -6.76 8.90 13.67
C CYS A 233 -7.25 8.98 15.11
N GLN A 234 -8.51 8.61 15.33
CA GLN A 234 -9.08 8.47 16.65
C GLN A 234 -8.53 7.20 17.29
N THR A 235 -7.83 7.33 18.41
CA THR A 235 -7.49 6.20 19.27
C THR A 235 -8.67 5.95 20.20
N ILE A 236 -9.24 4.74 20.15
CA ILE A 236 -10.18 4.30 21.18
C ILE A 236 -9.32 4.00 22.41
N LYS A 237 -9.42 4.85 23.43
CA LYS A 237 -8.84 4.60 24.75
C LYS A 237 -9.63 3.53 25.48
#